data_AF-A0A1Q6EHY0-F1
#
_entry.id   AF-A0A1Q6EHY0-F1
#
_cell.length_a   1.000
_cell.length_b   1.000
_cell.length_c   1.000
_cell.angle_alpha   90.00
_cell.angle_beta   90.00
_cell.angle_gamma   90.00
#
_symmetry.space_group_name_H-M   'P 1'
#
loop_
_entity.id
_entity.type
_entity.pdbx_description
1 polymer ?
#
loop_
_entity_poly.entity_id
_entity_poly.type
_entity_poly.pdbx_seq_one_letter_code
_entity_poly.pdbx_strand_id
1 'polypeptide(L)'
;MKLKYLALLSLGALAVTSCSDDDNDFNTGKDVTVDLAETTIRVSEDQVSSTSYNYIPVVVKGETNGPVQVTVEVLPYGEEPAKADVNYVFTAYTITIPAGETTGRFQYYPKSNDEMNNDRSFEVRIVDVKGASIGEQNSTIVTLVDNEGLIPVYYSGLAGAWNGVMESTYDGPLAQPFTIVTEPEGTDGYGRNITLVDFPASGMTTKATFSIDGVTQEIFVSIPSGQQVGTLNHPTYGLGKIMLYPTSGNSYTTAAYNFALKFNFDLKSGEYVQDPQYNFGALVSFDAGMMIYDAFSAMSFNRN
;
A
#
# COMPACT_ATOMS: atom_id res chain seq x y z
N MET A 1 2.62 45.41 20.73
CA MET A 1 1.89 45.41 19.44
C MET A 1 2.06 44.02 18.83
N LYS A 2 1.10 43.12 18.98
CA LYS A 2 -0.07 42.88 18.09
C LYS A 2 0.29 42.27 16.72
N LEU A 3 0.34 40.94 16.73
CA LEU A 3 -0.24 39.95 15.80
C LEU A 3 -0.59 40.39 14.36
N LYS A 4 -0.10 39.66 13.32
CA LYS A 4 -0.74 39.39 11.99
C LYS A 4 -0.03 38.22 11.26
N TYR A 5 -0.60 37.00 11.25
CA TYR A 5 -1.19 36.28 10.08
C TYR A 5 -0.17 35.46 9.25
N LEU A 6 -0.36 34.21 8.82
CA LEU A 6 -1.51 33.29 8.67
C LEU A 6 -0.99 31.84 8.71
N ALA A 7 -1.61 30.97 9.51
CA ALA A 7 -1.51 29.51 9.37
C ALA A 7 -2.65 29.05 8.46
N LEU A 8 -2.33 28.43 7.31
CA LEU A 8 -3.29 27.68 6.52
C LEU A 8 -3.30 26.23 7.00
N LEU A 9 -4.19 25.93 7.94
CA LEU A 9 -4.70 24.58 8.16
C LEU A 9 -5.73 24.31 7.06
N SER A 10 -5.36 23.50 6.07
CA SER A 10 -6.30 22.93 5.11
C SER A 10 -7.17 21.89 5.82
N LEU A 11 -8.25 22.37 6.46
CA LEU A 11 -9.40 21.55 6.81
C LEU A 11 -10.03 21.06 5.50
N GLY A 12 -9.78 19.79 5.17
CA GLY A 12 -10.55 19.08 4.15
C GLY A 12 -12.03 19.13 4.53
N ALA A 13 -12.86 19.51 3.57
CA ALA A 13 -14.26 19.85 3.76
C ALA A 13 -15.06 18.73 4.46
N LEU A 14 -15.36 18.94 5.74
CA LEU A 14 -16.60 18.47 6.34
C LEU A 14 -17.73 19.18 5.58
N ALA A 15 -18.35 18.49 4.63
CA ALA A 15 -19.65 18.87 4.12
C ALA A 15 -20.70 18.60 5.22
N VAL A 16 -20.73 19.47 6.23
CA VAL A 16 -21.90 19.61 7.09
C VAL A 16 -22.95 20.36 6.28
N THR A 17 -23.82 19.61 5.60
CA THR A 17 -25.09 20.16 5.14
C THR A 17 -25.95 20.40 6.38
N SER A 18 -25.76 21.54 7.04
CA SER A 18 -26.74 22.04 8.00
C SER A 18 -27.84 22.76 7.22
N CYS A 19 -28.87 22.02 6.84
CA CYS A 19 -30.20 22.56 6.54
C CYS A 19 -31.24 21.59 7.12
N SER A 20 -31.87 22.06 8.19
CA SER A 20 -33.17 21.66 8.77
C SER A 20 -34.03 20.72 7.93
N ASP A 21 -34.23 19.50 8.41
CA ASP A 21 -35.50 19.02 8.99
C ASP A 21 -35.24 17.65 9.62
N ASP A 22 -35.99 17.33 10.68
CA ASP A 22 -35.84 16.15 11.55
C ASP A 22 -36.14 14.80 10.85
N ASP A 23 -36.30 14.78 9.52
CA ASP A 23 -36.60 13.60 8.72
C ASP A 23 -35.46 13.36 7.71
N ASN A 24 -34.44 12.61 8.11
CA ASN A 24 -33.63 11.89 7.13
C ASN A 24 -34.56 10.85 6.50
N ASP A 25 -35.21 11.19 5.39
CA ASP A 25 -36.08 10.30 4.62
C ASP A 25 -35.26 9.10 4.11
N PHE A 26 -35.07 8.12 4.98
CA PHE A 26 -34.44 6.85 4.66
C PHE A 26 -35.23 6.15 3.56
N ASN A 27 -34.56 5.26 2.82
CA ASN A 27 -35.23 4.46 1.82
C ASN A 27 -36.50 3.78 2.38
N THR A 28 -37.59 3.81 1.62
CA THR A 28 -38.89 3.23 2.00
C THR A 28 -39.22 1.95 1.25
N GLY A 29 -38.37 1.54 0.30
CA GLY A 29 -38.50 0.29 -0.45
C GLY A 29 -38.43 -0.93 0.47
N LYS A 30 -39.48 -1.77 0.46
CA LYS A 30 -39.61 -2.91 1.37
C LYS A 30 -38.78 -4.13 0.99
N ASP A 31 -38.42 -4.24 -0.29
CA ASP A 31 -37.63 -5.36 -0.83
C ASP A 31 -36.12 -5.08 -0.82
N VAL A 32 -35.70 -3.98 -0.18
CA VAL A 32 -34.28 -3.62 -0.08
C VAL A 32 -33.65 -4.39 1.07
N THR A 33 -32.55 -5.09 0.76
CA THR A 33 -31.77 -5.88 1.72
C THR A 33 -30.31 -5.43 1.72
N VAL A 34 -29.65 -5.63 2.86
CA VAL A 34 -28.23 -5.33 3.05
C VAL A 34 -27.49 -6.59 3.49
N ASP A 35 -26.46 -6.95 2.75
CA ASP A 35 -25.57 -8.07 3.02
C ASP A 35 -24.12 -7.59 3.17
N LEU A 36 -23.29 -8.34 3.89
CA LEU A 36 -21.84 -8.30 3.71
C LEU A 36 -21.48 -9.12 2.46
N ALA A 37 -20.55 -8.63 1.65
CA ALA A 37 -20.28 -9.27 0.35
C ALA A 37 -19.51 -10.60 0.46
N GLU A 38 -18.77 -10.79 1.55
CA GLU A 38 -17.86 -11.92 1.74
C GLU A 38 -18.12 -12.62 3.08
N THR A 39 -18.08 -13.95 3.11
CA THR A 39 -18.18 -14.73 4.37
C THR A 39 -16.89 -14.65 5.18
N THR A 40 -15.75 -14.56 4.51
CA THR A 40 -14.42 -14.54 5.12
C THR A 40 -13.50 -13.59 4.38
N ILE A 41 -12.73 -12.79 5.11
CA ILE A 41 -11.68 -11.92 4.58
C ILE A 41 -10.36 -12.33 5.25
N ARG A 42 -9.28 -12.40 4.47
CA ARG A 42 -7.91 -12.59 4.99
C ARG A 42 -7.07 -11.38 4.59
N VAL A 43 -6.29 -10.86 5.52
CA VAL A 43 -5.41 -9.70 5.30
C VAL A 43 -4.11 -9.89 6.06
N SER A 44 -2.97 -9.55 5.44
CA SER A 44 -1.67 -9.54 6.14
C SER A 44 -1.66 -8.47 7.24
N GLU A 45 -1.07 -8.76 8.40
CA GLU A 45 -0.96 -7.74 9.45
C GLU A 45 0.05 -6.64 9.12
N ASP A 46 1.16 -6.98 8.43
CA ASP A 46 2.04 -6.01 7.80
C ASP A 46 1.50 -5.53 6.45
N GLN A 47 0.84 -4.38 6.46
CA GLN A 47 0.48 -3.71 5.22
C GLN A 47 1.66 -2.88 4.71
N VAL A 48 2.16 -3.25 3.52
CA VAL A 48 3.33 -2.65 2.83
C VAL A 48 3.12 -1.17 2.44
N SER A 49 1.92 -0.62 2.62
CA SER A 49 1.63 0.79 2.35
C SER A 49 0.88 1.43 3.51
N SER A 50 1.37 2.58 3.97
CA SER A 50 0.71 3.46 4.95
C SER A 50 -0.61 4.07 4.43
N THR A 51 -1.09 3.64 3.26
CA THR A 51 -2.28 4.13 2.56
C THR A 51 -3.26 3.02 2.16
N SER A 52 -2.95 1.75 2.43
CA SER A 52 -3.83 0.62 2.08
C SER A 52 -4.92 0.47 3.13
N TYR A 53 -6.04 1.15 2.89
CA TYR A 53 -7.26 0.95 3.66
C TYR A 53 -7.84 -0.43 3.37
N ASN A 54 -8.10 -1.20 4.43
CA ASN A 54 -8.83 -2.45 4.30
C ASN A 54 -10.32 -2.21 4.47
N TYR A 55 -11.12 -2.97 3.73
CA TYR A 55 -12.56 -2.75 3.67
C TYR A 55 -13.32 -4.04 3.89
N ILE A 56 -14.43 -3.92 4.60
CA ILE A 56 -15.49 -4.93 4.64
C ILE A 56 -16.59 -4.43 3.72
N PRO A 57 -16.75 -5.04 2.53
CA PRO A 57 -17.74 -4.60 1.55
C PRO A 57 -19.16 -4.94 1.98
N VAL A 58 -20.05 -3.97 1.80
CA VAL A 58 -21.49 -4.08 2.04
C VAL A 58 -22.21 -3.97 0.70
N VAL A 59 -23.18 -4.84 0.45
CA VAL A 59 -24.00 -4.83 -0.77
C VAL A 59 -25.43 -4.50 -0.41
N VAL A 60 -26.00 -3.53 -1.14
CA VAL A 60 -27.42 -3.20 -1.09
C VAL A 60 -28.10 -3.81 -2.31
N LYS A 61 -29.12 -4.65 -2.07
CA LYS A 61 -29.94 -5.26 -3.13
C LYS A 61 -31.31 -4.61 -3.15
N GLY A 62 -31.85 -4.40 -4.35
CA GLY A 62 -33.12 -3.71 -4.57
C GLY A 62 -32.93 -2.24 -4.93
N GLU A 63 -33.98 -1.61 -5.45
CA GLU A 63 -33.95 -0.19 -5.83
C GLU A 63 -34.17 0.69 -4.60
N THR A 64 -33.28 1.67 -4.39
CA THR A 64 -33.36 2.62 -3.28
C THR A 64 -33.90 3.97 -3.73
N ASN A 65 -34.84 4.53 -2.97
CA ASN A 65 -35.39 5.88 -3.15
C ASN A 65 -34.91 6.90 -2.10
N GLY A 66 -34.06 6.44 -1.18
CA GLY A 66 -33.44 7.23 -0.12
C GLY A 66 -32.14 6.55 0.34
N PRO A 67 -31.37 7.17 1.25
CA PRO A 67 -30.18 6.54 1.81
C PRO A 67 -30.52 5.31 2.64
N VAL A 68 -29.54 4.40 2.77
CA VAL A 68 -29.58 3.24 3.67
C VAL A 68 -28.46 3.38 4.70
N GLN A 69 -28.77 3.27 5.99
CA GLN A 69 -27.77 3.30 7.06
C GLN A 69 -27.57 1.89 7.62
N VAL A 70 -26.31 1.50 7.80
CA VAL A 70 -25.92 0.15 8.22
C VAL A 70 -25.02 0.29 9.45
N THR A 71 -25.33 -0.46 10.51
CA THR A 71 -24.54 -0.52 11.74
C THR A 71 -24.06 -1.94 11.97
N VAL A 72 -22.79 -2.08 12.34
CA VAL A 72 -22.15 -3.36 12.67
C VAL A 72 -21.69 -3.40 14.12
N GLU A 73 -21.61 -4.60 14.66
CA GLU A 73 -20.81 -4.91 15.84
C GLU A 73 -19.59 -5.76 15.44
N VAL A 74 -18.56 -5.74 16.28
CA VAL A 74 -17.37 -6.58 16.11
C VAL A 74 -17.22 -7.48 17.32
N LEU A 75 -17.20 -8.79 17.08
CA LEU A 75 -17.19 -9.83 18.10
C LEU A 75 -15.85 -10.60 18.05
N PRO A 76 -15.36 -11.08 19.22
CA PRO A 76 -14.20 -11.97 19.24
C PRO A 76 -14.51 -13.27 18.48
N TYR A 77 -13.55 -13.78 17.71
CA TYR A 77 -13.68 -15.03 16.97
C TYR A 77 -12.39 -15.87 17.04
N GLY A 78 -12.54 -17.19 17.22
CA GLY A 78 -11.40 -18.12 17.34
C GLY A 78 -10.87 -18.28 18.77
N GLU A 79 -9.79 -19.07 18.91
CA GLU A 79 -9.17 -19.36 20.22
C GLU A 79 -8.37 -18.17 20.77
N GLU A 80 -7.65 -17.47 19.88
CA GLU A 80 -6.92 -16.24 20.18
C GLU A 80 -7.50 -15.07 19.37
N PRO A 81 -8.64 -14.52 19.80
CA PRO A 81 -9.33 -13.49 19.03
C PRO A 81 -8.48 -12.22 18.93
N ALA A 82 -8.54 -11.59 17.76
CA ALA A 82 -7.98 -10.27 17.54
C ALA A 82 -8.72 -9.26 18.44
N LYS A 83 -7.96 -8.34 19.03
CA LYS A 83 -8.50 -7.32 19.96
C LYS A 83 -8.48 -5.94 19.34
N ALA A 84 -9.61 -5.24 19.44
CA ALA A 84 -9.70 -3.84 19.05
C ALA A 84 -8.65 -2.99 19.77
N ASP A 85 -8.11 -2.00 19.05
CA ASP A 85 -7.01 -1.11 19.44
C ASP A 85 -5.66 -1.78 19.75
N VAL A 86 -5.59 -3.10 19.74
CA VAL A 86 -4.34 -3.88 19.85
C VAL A 86 -3.93 -4.43 18.50
N ASN A 87 -4.81 -5.22 17.86
CA ASN A 87 -4.54 -5.88 16.58
C ASN A 87 -5.23 -5.19 15.40
N TYR A 88 -6.24 -4.36 15.64
CA TYR A 88 -6.90 -3.60 14.58
C TYR A 88 -7.61 -2.36 15.11
N VAL A 89 -7.97 -1.43 14.22
CA VAL A 89 -8.82 -0.28 14.52
C VAL A 89 -9.83 -0.03 13.39
N PHE A 90 -11.08 0.27 13.73
CA PHE A 90 -12.13 0.69 12.79
C PHE A 90 -12.23 2.21 12.72
N THR A 91 -12.57 2.76 11.55
CA THR A 91 -12.86 4.20 11.43
C THR A 91 -14.28 4.55 11.86
N ALA A 92 -15.23 3.64 11.62
CA ALA A 92 -16.63 3.79 11.98
C ALA A 92 -17.31 2.41 12.10
N TYR A 93 -18.33 2.34 12.95
CA TYR A 93 -19.22 1.18 13.10
C TYR A 93 -20.59 1.38 12.47
N THR A 94 -20.85 2.59 11.95
CA THR A 94 -22.06 2.93 11.20
C THR A 94 -21.66 3.67 9.93
N ILE A 95 -22.25 3.27 8.80
CA ILE A 95 -22.08 3.95 7.52
C ILE A 95 -23.44 4.32 6.93
N THR A 96 -23.45 5.33 6.08
CA THR A 96 -24.62 5.71 5.27
C THR A 96 -24.27 5.51 3.80
N ILE A 97 -25.06 4.70 3.11
CA ILE A 97 -24.97 4.43 1.68
C ILE A 97 -25.97 5.37 0.99
N PRO A 98 -25.53 6.28 0.10
CA PRO A 98 -26.41 7.21 -0.60
C PRO A 98 -27.49 6.51 -1.43
N ALA A 99 -28.60 7.20 -1.71
CA ALA A 99 -29.63 6.69 -2.61
C ALA A 99 -29.06 6.39 -4.00
N GLY A 100 -29.47 5.28 -4.61
CA GLY A 100 -28.96 4.80 -5.91
C GLY A 100 -27.61 4.08 -5.84
N GLU A 101 -26.86 4.17 -4.74
CA GLU A 101 -25.64 3.39 -4.55
C GLU A 101 -25.96 1.97 -4.10
N THR A 102 -25.23 1.01 -4.67
CA THR A 102 -25.42 -0.43 -4.40
C THR A 102 -24.34 -1.01 -3.49
N THR A 103 -23.35 -0.21 -3.11
CA THR A 103 -22.23 -0.66 -2.29
C THR A 103 -21.89 0.33 -1.18
N GLY A 104 -21.47 -0.22 -0.04
CA GLY A 104 -20.88 0.50 1.08
C GLY A 104 -19.63 -0.21 1.56
N ARG A 105 -18.90 0.40 2.48
CA ARG A 105 -17.69 -0.20 3.05
C ARG A 105 -17.45 0.25 4.49
N PHE A 106 -17.19 -0.70 5.37
CA PHE A 106 -16.57 -0.41 6.65
C PHE A 106 -15.06 -0.45 6.48
N GLN A 107 -14.38 0.57 6.97
CA GLN A 107 -12.93 0.67 6.85
C GLN A 107 -12.27 0.30 8.17
N TYR A 108 -11.22 -0.50 8.09
CA TYR A 108 -10.42 -0.92 9.23
C TYR A 108 -8.93 -0.99 8.87
N TYR A 109 -8.09 -1.03 9.90
CA TYR A 109 -6.64 -1.15 9.78
C TYR A 109 -6.16 -2.26 10.71
N PRO A 110 -5.45 -3.26 10.20
CA PRO A 110 -4.61 -4.13 11.00
C PRO A 110 -3.53 -3.31 11.72
N LYS A 111 -3.13 -3.76 12.90
CA LYS A 111 -1.97 -3.29 13.64
C LYS A 111 -1.01 -4.47 13.76
N SER A 112 0.10 -4.37 13.05
CA SER A 112 1.21 -5.29 13.15
C SER A 112 2.10 -4.97 14.35
N ASN A 113 2.85 -5.97 14.79
CA ASN A 113 4.02 -5.86 15.65
C ASN A 113 5.13 -6.80 15.14
N ASP A 114 6.33 -6.70 15.71
CA ASP A 114 7.45 -7.58 15.32
C ASP A 114 7.44 -8.94 16.07
N GLU A 115 6.30 -9.40 16.59
CA GLU A 115 6.17 -10.63 17.37
C GLU A 115 5.52 -11.76 16.56
N MET A 116 6.25 -12.86 16.35
CA MET A 116 5.68 -14.05 15.73
C MET A 116 4.53 -14.62 16.58
N ASN A 117 3.34 -14.65 15.98
CA ASN A 117 2.09 -15.07 16.58
C ASN A 117 1.26 -15.94 15.63
N ASN A 118 0.13 -16.48 16.12
CA ASN A 118 -0.81 -17.20 15.26
C ASN A 118 -1.76 -16.21 14.59
N ASP A 119 -2.28 -16.54 13.40
CA ASP A 119 -3.40 -15.83 12.78
C ASP A 119 -4.51 -15.53 13.81
N ARG A 120 -4.98 -14.28 13.83
CA ARG A 120 -6.03 -13.82 14.75
C ARG A 120 -7.25 -13.35 14.00
N SER A 121 -8.43 -13.59 14.54
CA SER A 121 -9.68 -13.28 13.86
C SER A 121 -10.66 -12.49 14.72
N PHE A 122 -11.56 -11.79 14.05
CA PHE A 122 -12.77 -11.20 14.62
C PHE A 122 -13.94 -11.40 13.67
N GLU A 123 -15.16 -11.43 14.20
CA GLU A 123 -16.39 -11.48 13.41
C GLU A 123 -16.99 -10.07 13.33
N VAL A 124 -17.40 -9.64 12.15
CA VAL A 124 -18.20 -8.43 11.95
C VAL A 124 -19.61 -8.85 11.63
N ARG A 125 -20.59 -8.30 12.33
CA ARG A 125 -22.00 -8.63 12.16
C ARG A 125 -22.86 -7.39 12.00
N ILE A 126 -23.74 -7.37 11.02
CA ILE A 126 -24.76 -6.33 10.86
C ILE A 126 -25.79 -6.49 11.99
N VAL A 127 -25.97 -5.44 12.78
CA VAL A 127 -26.90 -5.44 13.94
C VAL A 127 -28.09 -4.52 13.75
N ASP A 128 -27.98 -3.49 12.91
CA ASP A 128 -29.07 -2.58 12.63
C ASP A 128 -28.95 -2.03 11.20
N VAL A 129 -30.11 -1.87 10.55
CA VAL A 129 -30.23 -1.28 9.22
C VAL A 129 -31.45 -0.36 9.19
N LYS A 130 -31.25 0.88 8.76
CA LYS A 130 -32.34 1.85 8.51
C LYS A 130 -32.53 2.05 7.03
N GLY A 131 -33.78 2.02 6.60
CA GLY A 131 -34.17 2.12 5.20
C GLY A 131 -34.01 0.83 4.40
N ALA A 132 -33.74 -0.31 5.05
CA ALA A 132 -33.70 -1.63 4.41
C ALA A 132 -33.88 -2.71 5.48
N SER A 133 -33.78 -3.98 5.09
CA SER A 133 -33.74 -5.13 6.00
C SER A 133 -32.37 -5.82 5.95
N ILE A 134 -32.01 -6.53 7.01
CA ILE A 134 -30.79 -7.34 7.05
C ILE A 134 -30.99 -8.56 6.13
N GLY A 135 -30.07 -8.78 5.21
CA GLY A 135 -30.04 -9.92 4.31
C GLY A 135 -29.55 -11.21 4.97
N GLU A 136 -29.36 -12.25 4.18
CA GLU A 136 -28.94 -13.57 4.67
C GLU A 136 -27.47 -13.58 5.11
N GLN A 137 -26.59 -12.89 4.38
CA GLN A 137 -25.15 -12.81 4.67
C GLN A 137 -24.89 -11.61 5.59
N ASN A 138 -25.26 -11.75 6.86
CA ASN A 138 -25.17 -10.67 7.84
C ASN A 138 -23.86 -10.65 8.65
N SER A 139 -22.94 -11.58 8.40
CA SER A 139 -21.67 -11.73 9.13
C SER A 139 -20.48 -12.03 8.21
N THR A 140 -19.30 -11.57 8.63
CA THR A 140 -18.00 -11.80 7.96
C THR A 140 -16.97 -12.11 9.03
N ILE A 141 -16.15 -13.14 8.82
CA ILE A 141 -14.97 -13.38 9.65
C ILE A 141 -13.76 -12.72 8.97
N VAL A 142 -13.10 -11.81 9.67
CA VAL A 142 -11.84 -11.21 9.23
C VAL A 142 -10.69 -11.90 9.95
N THR A 143 -9.69 -12.35 9.20
CA THR A 143 -8.47 -12.95 9.73
C THR A 143 -7.27 -12.09 9.39
N LEU A 144 -6.58 -11.64 10.42
CA LEU A 144 -5.28 -10.99 10.36
C LEU A 144 -4.22 -12.09 10.32
N VAL A 145 -3.46 -12.14 9.24
CA VAL A 145 -2.48 -13.19 8.97
C VAL A 145 -1.11 -12.68 9.36
N ASP A 146 -0.48 -13.38 10.31
CA ASP A 146 0.90 -13.13 10.76
C ASP A 146 1.88 -13.45 9.62
N ASN A 147 2.92 -12.64 9.51
CA ASN A 147 3.94 -12.81 8.47
C ASN A 147 5.37 -12.81 9.04
N GLU A 148 5.52 -12.65 10.35
CA GLU A 148 6.77 -12.53 11.09
C GLU A 148 7.61 -13.80 10.96
N GLY A 149 6.95 -14.97 10.94
CA GLY A 149 7.62 -16.25 10.68
C GLY A 149 8.20 -16.39 9.27
N LEU A 150 7.68 -15.63 8.29
CA LEU A 150 8.17 -15.65 6.91
C LEU A 150 9.37 -14.73 6.71
N ILE A 151 9.44 -13.61 7.45
CA ILE A 151 10.45 -12.57 7.26
C ILE A 151 11.88 -13.15 7.29
N PRO A 152 12.34 -13.89 8.33
CA PRO A 152 13.73 -14.36 8.39
C PRO A 152 14.15 -15.22 7.19
N VAL A 153 13.23 -16.04 6.67
CA VAL A 153 13.47 -16.98 5.57
C VAL A 153 13.60 -16.23 4.25
N TYR A 154 12.62 -15.41 3.92
CA TYR A 154 12.56 -14.75 2.61
C TYR A 154 13.47 -13.52 2.52
N TYR A 155 13.61 -12.78 3.62
CA TYR A 155 14.56 -11.69 3.72
C TYR A 155 15.99 -12.18 3.46
N SER A 156 16.45 -13.17 4.24
CA SER A 156 17.80 -13.73 4.07
C SER A 156 17.98 -14.42 2.71
N GLY A 157 16.93 -15.08 2.20
CA GLY A 157 16.96 -15.74 0.90
C GLY A 157 17.12 -14.77 -0.28
N LEU A 158 16.61 -13.55 -0.19
CA LEU A 158 16.76 -12.53 -1.24
C LEU A 158 18.22 -12.11 -1.45
N ALA A 159 19.04 -12.11 -0.40
CA ALA A 159 20.43 -11.68 -0.47
C ALA A 159 21.22 -12.47 -1.52
N GLY A 160 22.09 -11.79 -2.27
CA GLY A 160 22.90 -12.40 -3.31
C GLY A 160 22.79 -11.71 -4.68
N ALA A 161 23.41 -12.32 -5.68
CA ALA A 161 23.49 -11.78 -7.02
C ALA A 161 22.24 -12.09 -7.86
N TRP A 162 21.83 -11.11 -8.65
CA TRP A 162 20.69 -11.17 -9.55
C TRP A 162 21.10 -10.64 -10.93
N ASN A 163 20.63 -11.30 -11.98
CA ASN A 163 20.73 -10.80 -13.34
C ASN A 163 19.48 -9.97 -13.62
N GLY A 164 19.65 -8.68 -13.95
CA GLY A 164 18.56 -7.80 -14.34
C GLY A 164 18.55 -7.49 -15.84
N VAL A 165 17.36 -7.30 -16.38
CA VAL A 165 17.12 -6.67 -17.68
C VAL A 165 16.23 -5.46 -17.45
N MET A 166 16.69 -4.28 -17.85
CA MET A 166 15.97 -3.02 -17.69
C MET A 166 15.54 -2.48 -19.06
N GLU A 167 14.25 -2.23 -19.23
CA GLU A 167 13.69 -1.67 -20.45
C GLU A 167 13.86 -0.15 -20.48
N SER A 168 15.01 0.35 -20.94
CA SER A 168 15.26 1.80 -21.08
C SER A 168 14.35 2.40 -22.15
N THR A 169 13.76 3.55 -21.85
CA THR A 169 12.98 4.33 -22.82
C THR A 169 13.84 5.07 -23.83
N TYR A 170 15.17 5.09 -23.64
CA TYR A 170 16.12 5.80 -24.51
C TYR A 170 17.01 4.83 -25.31
N ASP A 171 17.51 3.78 -24.66
CA ASP A 171 18.56 2.91 -25.23
C ASP A 171 18.08 1.47 -25.53
N GLY A 172 16.83 1.14 -25.20
CA GLY A 172 16.28 -0.22 -25.30
C GLY A 172 16.68 -1.12 -24.13
N PRO A 173 16.46 -2.45 -24.22
CA PRO A 173 16.76 -3.36 -23.12
C PRO A 173 18.25 -3.39 -22.75
N LEU A 174 18.56 -3.19 -21.47
CA LEU A 174 19.92 -3.20 -20.92
C LEU A 174 20.09 -4.35 -19.93
N ALA A 175 21.16 -5.13 -20.08
CA ALA A 175 21.55 -6.12 -19.07
C ALA A 175 22.27 -5.43 -17.90
N GLN A 176 21.69 -5.52 -16.71
CA GLN A 176 22.20 -4.88 -15.50
C GLN A 176 22.17 -5.89 -14.33
N PRO A 177 23.27 -6.63 -14.08
CA PRO A 177 23.39 -7.42 -12.86
C PRO A 177 23.49 -6.51 -11.64
N PHE A 178 22.95 -6.96 -10.52
CA PHE A 178 22.99 -6.25 -9.24
C PHE A 178 23.06 -7.26 -8.09
N THR A 179 23.43 -6.78 -6.90
CA THR A 179 23.48 -7.60 -5.68
C THR A 179 22.51 -7.04 -4.64
N ILE A 180 21.68 -7.91 -4.07
CA ILE A 180 20.88 -7.60 -2.89
C ILE A 180 21.72 -7.92 -1.65
N VAL A 181 21.88 -6.93 -0.79
CA VAL A 181 22.53 -7.07 0.51
C VAL A 181 21.50 -6.81 1.60
N THR A 182 21.36 -7.78 2.51
CA THR A 182 20.55 -7.68 3.71
C THR A 182 21.41 -7.36 4.92
N GLU A 183 20.78 -6.81 5.96
CA GLU A 183 21.40 -6.61 7.25
C GLU A 183 21.54 -7.97 7.98
N PRO A 184 22.61 -8.18 8.77
CA PRO A 184 22.77 -9.39 9.58
C PRO A 184 21.71 -9.54 10.67
N GLU A 185 21.42 -10.77 11.07
CA GLU A 185 20.53 -11.03 12.21
C GLU A 185 21.03 -10.35 13.49
N GLY A 186 20.11 -9.70 14.22
CA GLY A 186 20.40 -9.01 15.47
C GLY A 186 20.93 -7.57 15.31
N THR A 187 21.04 -7.04 14.09
CA THR A 187 21.36 -5.62 13.87
C THR A 187 20.10 -4.78 13.63
N ASP A 188 20.22 -3.47 13.88
CA ASP A 188 19.16 -2.52 13.54
C ASP A 188 18.82 -2.62 12.05
N GLY A 189 17.53 -2.84 11.74
CA GLY A 189 17.05 -2.99 10.37
C GLY A 189 17.07 -4.40 9.79
N TYR A 190 17.52 -5.42 10.53
CA TYR A 190 17.32 -6.82 10.15
C TYR A 190 15.83 -7.11 9.86
N GLY A 191 15.57 -7.93 8.83
CA GLY A 191 14.22 -8.24 8.38
C GLY A 191 13.53 -7.13 7.58
N ARG A 192 14.16 -5.94 7.45
CA ARG A 192 13.55 -4.77 6.81
C ARG A 192 14.47 -4.06 5.83
N ASN A 193 15.65 -3.62 6.22
CA ASN A 193 16.49 -2.78 5.38
C ASN A 193 17.21 -3.62 4.31
N ILE A 194 17.23 -3.13 3.08
CA ILE A 194 17.95 -3.74 1.95
C ILE A 194 18.86 -2.69 1.31
N THR A 195 20.02 -3.13 0.84
CA THR A 195 20.87 -2.35 -0.07
C THR A 195 20.98 -3.08 -1.41
N LEU A 196 20.66 -2.39 -2.49
CA LEU A 196 20.89 -2.85 -3.85
C LEU A 196 22.22 -2.24 -4.35
N VAL A 197 23.19 -3.07 -4.65
CA VAL A 197 24.51 -2.67 -5.19
C VAL A 197 24.51 -2.91 -6.69
N ASP A 198 25.07 -1.96 -7.45
CA ASP A 198 25.03 -1.91 -8.91
C ASP A 198 23.60 -1.75 -9.47
N PHE A 199 22.76 -0.99 -8.76
CA PHE A 199 21.37 -0.72 -9.15
C PHE A 199 21.04 0.78 -9.05
N PRO A 200 20.37 1.39 -10.05
CA PRO A 200 19.89 0.78 -11.30
C PRO A 200 20.98 0.65 -12.37
N ALA A 201 22.21 1.04 -12.08
CA ALA A 201 23.34 0.90 -12.99
C ALA A 201 24.64 0.62 -12.22
N SER A 202 25.66 0.12 -12.93
CA SER A 202 26.94 -0.24 -12.31
C SER A 202 27.59 0.93 -11.55
N GLY A 203 28.12 0.65 -10.36
CA GLY A 203 28.71 1.61 -9.45
C GLY A 203 27.71 2.40 -8.60
N MET A 204 26.40 2.15 -8.77
CA MET A 204 25.35 2.81 -7.97
C MET A 204 24.94 1.97 -6.76
N THR A 205 24.43 2.62 -5.72
CA THR A 205 23.91 1.95 -4.53
C THR A 205 22.59 2.57 -4.12
N THR A 206 21.56 1.72 -4.01
CA THR A 206 20.19 2.12 -3.70
C THR A 206 19.75 1.50 -2.38
N LYS A 207 19.12 2.28 -1.49
CA LYS A 207 18.50 1.77 -0.26
C LYS A 207 17.05 1.42 -0.51
N ALA A 208 16.59 0.35 0.13
CA ALA A 208 15.25 -0.17 -0.01
C ALA A 208 14.77 -0.81 1.29
N THR A 209 13.48 -1.17 1.34
CA THR A 209 12.90 -1.95 2.43
C THR A 209 12.22 -3.21 1.90
N PHE A 210 12.40 -4.31 2.60
CA PHE A 210 11.72 -5.58 2.42
C PHE A 210 10.32 -5.55 3.04
N SER A 211 9.43 -6.32 2.44
CA SER A 211 8.16 -6.72 3.03
C SER A 211 7.65 -7.99 2.36
N ILE A 212 6.81 -8.74 3.05
CA ILE A 212 6.13 -9.91 2.51
C ILE A 212 4.68 -9.92 3.00
N ASP A 213 3.74 -10.17 2.09
CA ASP A 213 2.33 -10.31 2.45
C ASP A 213 2.06 -11.74 2.95
N GLY A 214 1.53 -11.89 4.16
CA GLY A 214 1.22 -13.20 4.77
C GLY A 214 0.11 -13.99 4.06
N VAL A 215 -0.74 -13.32 3.27
CA VAL A 215 -1.85 -13.93 2.53
C VAL A 215 -1.41 -14.33 1.12
N THR A 216 -0.95 -13.36 0.33
CA THR A 216 -0.60 -13.56 -1.07
C THR A 216 0.79 -14.15 -1.24
N GLN A 217 1.62 -14.08 -0.19
CA GLN A 217 3.01 -14.49 -0.19
C GLN A 217 3.84 -13.72 -1.22
N GLU A 218 3.38 -12.52 -1.60
CA GLU A 218 4.10 -11.62 -2.48
C GLU A 218 5.21 -10.91 -1.71
N ILE A 219 6.40 -10.91 -2.29
CA ILE A 219 7.60 -10.33 -1.69
C ILE A 219 7.92 -9.03 -2.41
N PHE A 220 8.10 -7.94 -1.67
CA PHE A 220 8.42 -6.64 -2.23
C PHE A 220 9.72 -6.06 -1.67
N VAL A 221 10.48 -5.42 -2.55
CA VAL A 221 11.59 -4.53 -2.23
C VAL A 221 11.20 -3.13 -2.67
N SER A 222 10.94 -2.26 -1.71
CA SER A 222 10.43 -0.90 -1.90
C SER A 222 11.56 0.12 -1.87
N ILE A 223 11.68 0.95 -2.91
CA ILE A 223 12.73 1.93 -3.10
C ILE A 223 12.10 3.33 -3.03
N PRO A 224 12.37 4.12 -1.98
CA PRO A 224 11.87 5.49 -1.91
C PRO A 224 12.51 6.39 -2.97
N SER A 225 11.72 7.26 -3.58
CA SER A 225 12.21 8.31 -4.47
C SER A 225 13.01 9.38 -3.70
N GLY A 226 13.77 10.19 -4.43
CA GLY A 226 14.64 11.24 -3.88
C GLY A 226 15.99 10.76 -3.35
N GLN A 227 16.32 9.48 -3.51
CA GLN A 227 17.62 8.95 -3.14
C GLN A 227 18.71 9.37 -4.11
N GLN A 228 19.85 9.81 -3.58
CA GLN A 228 21.10 9.89 -4.35
C GLN A 228 21.75 8.50 -4.38
N VAL A 229 21.94 7.94 -5.57
CA VAL A 229 22.44 6.55 -5.74
C VAL A 229 23.83 6.49 -6.37
N GLY A 230 24.32 7.60 -6.92
CA GLY A 230 25.63 7.68 -7.55
C GLY A 230 26.01 9.10 -7.94
N THR A 231 27.08 9.22 -8.72
CA THR A 231 27.55 10.49 -9.28
C THR A 231 27.99 10.31 -10.72
N LEU A 232 27.83 11.35 -11.54
CA LEU A 232 28.30 11.40 -12.92
C LEU A 232 29.19 12.63 -13.10
N ASN A 233 30.40 12.48 -13.65
CA ASN A 233 31.23 13.63 -14.00
C ASN A 233 30.97 14.06 -15.45
N HIS A 234 30.38 15.23 -15.65
CA HIS A 234 30.08 15.78 -16.97
C HIS A 234 31.14 16.84 -17.38
N PRO A 235 31.70 16.78 -18.61
CA PRO A 235 32.77 17.68 -19.04
C PRO A 235 32.45 19.18 -18.89
N THR A 236 31.19 19.57 -19.07
CA THR A 236 30.75 20.97 -19.02
C THR A 236 30.18 21.38 -17.66
N TYR A 237 29.51 20.45 -16.97
CA TYR A 237 28.67 20.76 -15.80
C TYR A 237 29.29 20.25 -14.49
N GLY A 238 30.46 19.61 -14.57
CA GLY A 238 31.17 19.06 -13.42
C GLY A 238 30.48 17.83 -12.83
N LEU A 239 30.63 17.65 -11.53
CA LEU A 239 30.10 16.50 -10.81
C LEU A 239 28.59 16.64 -10.57
N GLY A 240 27.80 15.78 -11.21
CA GLY A 240 26.38 15.63 -10.99
C GLY A 240 26.05 14.48 -10.03
N LYS A 241 24.92 14.60 -9.33
CA LYS A 241 24.37 13.58 -8.44
C LYS A 241 23.30 12.79 -9.18
N ILE A 242 23.36 11.46 -9.12
CA ILE A 242 22.34 10.61 -9.73
C ILE A 242 21.23 10.35 -8.70
N MET A 243 20.03 10.80 -9.01
CA MET A 243 18.85 10.80 -8.15
C MET A 243 17.76 9.90 -8.74
N LEU A 244 17.00 9.21 -7.88
CA LEU A 244 15.84 8.42 -8.31
C LEU A 244 14.54 9.21 -8.18
N TYR A 245 13.81 9.41 -9.28
CA TYR A 245 12.50 10.07 -9.25
C TYR A 245 11.56 9.48 -10.31
N PRO A 246 10.23 9.49 -10.07
CA PRO A 246 9.28 9.01 -11.06
C PRO A 246 9.29 9.92 -12.28
N THR A 247 9.32 9.33 -13.47
CA THR A 247 9.33 10.04 -14.75
C THR A 247 8.09 9.71 -15.58
N SER A 248 7.56 10.69 -16.30
CA SER A 248 6.44 10.53 -17.24
C SER A 248 6.81 11.27 -18.53
N GLY A 249 7.21 10.53 -19.56
CA GLY A 249 7.80 11.11 -20.77
C GLY A 249 9.06 11.90 -20.42
N ASN A 250 9.14 13.16 -20.87
CA ASN A 250 10.28 14.04 -20.62
C ASN A 250 10.18 14.86 -19.31
N SER A 251 9.22 14.51 -18.45
CA SER A 251 8.98 15.19 -17.18
C SER A 251 9.27 14.26 -16.00
N TYR A 252 9.55 14.84 -14.84
CA TYR A 252 9.70 14.13 -13.57
C TYR A 252 8.89 14.81 -12.47
N THR A 253 8.63 14.06 -11.39
CA THR A 253 8.04 14.60 -10.17
C THR A 253 8.97 14.35 -8.98
N THR A 254 9.01 15.29 -8.05
CA THR A 254 9.71 15.14 -6.76
C THR A 254 8.75 14.80 -5.62
N ALA A 255 7.48 14.54 -5.93
CA ALA A 255 6.55 13.99 -4.95
C ALA A 255 7.08 12.67 -4.39
N ALA A 256 6.85 12.44 -3.10
CA ALA A 256 7.21 11.18 -2.46
C ALA A 256 6.54 10.03 -3.19
N TYR A 257 7.34 9.03 -3.56
CA TYR A 257 6.91 7.86 -4.31
C TYR A 257 7.79 6.67 -3.89
N ASN A 258 7.23 5.47 -3.89
CA ASN A 258 7.97 4.25 -3.63
C ASN A 258 7.90 3.36 -4.86
N PHE A 259 9.03 3.13 -5.51
CA PHE A 259 9.14 2.11 -6.55
C PHE A 259 9.11 0.74 -5.89
N ALA A 260 8.46 -0.25 -6.49
CA ALA A 260 8.41 -1.59 -5.94
C ALA A 260 9.00 -2.60 -6.92
N LEU A 261 9.93 -3.42 -6.44
CA LEU A 261 10.34 -4.65 -7.10
C LEU A 261 9.60 -5.80 -6.44
N LYS A 262 8.90 -6.62 -7.23
CA LYS A 262 8.21 -7.82 -6.76
C LYS A 262 9.05 -9.05 -7.06
N PHE A 263 9.23 -9.91 -6.07
CA PHE A 263 9.93 -11.18 -6.22
C PHE A 263 8.96 -12.35 -6.06
N ASN A 264 9.17 -13.39 -6.85
CA ASN A 264 8.42 -14.63 -6.71
C ASN A 264 8.82 -15.35 -5.42
N PHE A 265 7.85 -16.05 -4.83
CA PHE A 265 8.02 -16.74 -3.55
C PHE A 265 9.11 -17.81 -3.58
N ASP A 266 9.44 -18.38 -4.75
CA ASP A 266 10.55 -19.33 -4.88
C ASP A 266 11.93 -18.68 -4.93
N LEU A 267 11.98 -17.34 -4.90
CA LEU A 267 13.18 -16.49 -4.96
C LEU A 267 14.07 -16.74 -6.20
N LYS A 268 13.47 -17.18 -7.31
CA LYS A 268 14.22 -17.42 -8.57
C LYS A 268 14.09 -16.29 -9.58
N SER A 269 13.03 -15.50 -9.49
CA SER A 269 12.78 -14.39 -10.40
C SER A 269 11.98 -13.27 -9.74
N GLY A 270 11.97 -12.12 -10.37
CA GLY A 270 11.22 -10.95 -9.96
C GLY A 270 11.07 -9.96 -11.10
N GLU A 271 10.31 -8.90 -10.85
CA GLU A 271 10.04 -7.84 -11.81
C GLU A 271 9.80 -6.49 -11.11
N TYR A 272 9.94 -5.40 -11.85
CA TYR A 272 9.46 -4.09 -11.40
C TYR A 272 7.93 -4.04 -11.49
N VAL A 273 7.28 -3.60 -10.41
CA VAL A 273 5.83 -3.35 -10.40
C VAL A 273 5.57 -2.09 -11.22
N GLN A 274 5.05 -2.29 -12.43
CA GLN A 274 4.79 -1.20 -13.36
C GLN A 274 3.70 -0.27 -12.83
N ASP A 275 3.95 1.04 -12.96
CA ASP A 275 2.98 2.08 -12.71
C ASP A 275 2.48 2.63 -14.05
N PRO A 276 1.16 2.75 -14.26
CA PRO A 276 0.60 3.20 -15.53
C PRO A 276 0.95 4.67 -15.86
N GLN A 277 1.34 5.45 -14.87
CA GLN A 277 1.69 6.86 -15.01
C GLN A 277 3.20 7.10 -15.01
N TYR A 278 3.97 6.28 -14.30
CA TYR A 278 5.38 6.56 -14.03
C TYR A 278 6.34 5.42 -14.38
N ASN A 279 7.43 5.79 -15.05
CA ASN A 279 8.62 4.97 -15.19
C ASN A 279 9.58 5.17 -14.01
N PHE A 280 10.44 4.19 -13.76
CA PHE A 280 11.55 4.31 -12.82
C PHE A 280 12.62 5.22 -13.43
N GLY A 281 12.76 6.45 -12.93
CA GLY A 281 13.71 7.42 -13.47
C GLY A 281 15.02 7.48 -12.70
N ALA A 282 16.13 7.48 -13.42
CA ALA A 282 17.44 7.93 -12.94
C ALA A 282 17.73 9.31 -13.54
N LEU A 283 17.95 10.31 -12.70
CA LEU A 283 18.15 11.70 -13.11
C LEU A 283 19.52 12.19 -12.65
N VAL A 284 20.21 12.99 -13.45
CA VAL A 284 21.42 13.68 -13.00
C VAL A 284 21.08 15.10 -12.60
N SER A 285 21.38 15.45 -11.35
CA SER A 285 21.29 16.79 -10.79
C SER A 285 22.67 17.45 -10.78
N PHE A 286 22.80 18.55 -11.53
CA PHE A 286 23.92 19.49 -11.48
C PHE A 286 23.47 20.81 -10.83
N ASP A 287 24.41 21.72 -10.57
CA ASP A 287 24.09 23.07 -10.06
C ASP A 287 23.18 23.87 -11.00
N ALA A 288 23.26 23.59 -12.31
CA ALA A 288 22.45 24.25 -13.35
C ALA A 288 21.02 23.69 -13.48
N GLY A 289 20.72 22.57 -12.83
CA GLY A 289 19.41 21.90 -12.92
C GLY A 289 19.51 20.38 -12.97
N MET A 290 18.36 19.73 -13.08
CA MET A 290 18.25 18.27 -13.14
C MET A 290 17.71 17.83 -14.50
N MET A 291 18.31 16.77 -15.04
CA MET A 291 17.94 16.16 -16.31
C MET A 291 17.74 14.66 -16.14
N ILE A 292 16.87 14.07 -16.96
CA ILE A 292 16.70 12.63 -17.00
C ILE A 292 17.95 12.04 -17.65
N TYR A 293 18.60 11.12 -16.92
CA TYR A 293 19.73 10.34 -17.41
C TYR A 293 19.19 9.11 -18.16
N ASP A 294 18.28 8.39 -17.50
CA ASP A 294 17.58 7.25 -18.07
C ASP A 294 16.22 7.09 -17.37
N ALA A 295 15.32 6.34 -18.00
CA ALA A 295 14.06 5.93 -17.41
C ALA A 295 13.71 4.52 -17.88
N PHE A 296 13.25 3.68 -16.95
CA PHE A 296 12.93 2.28 -17.21
C PHE A 296 11.44 2.05 -17.08
N SER A 297 10.80 1.56 -18.15
CA SER A 297 9.37 1.27 -18.18
C SER A 297 9.04 -0.10 -17.59
N ALA A 298 10.00 -1.02 -17.62
CA ALA A 298 9.90 -2.34 -17.03
C ALA A 298 11.28 -2.85 -16.61
N MET A 299 11.30 -3.82 -15.70
CA MET A 299 12.51 -4.54 -15.32
C MET A 299 12.13 -5.99 -15.02
N SER A 300 13.02 -6.93 -15.37
CA SER A 300 12.91 -8.33 -14.99
C SER A 300 14.21 -8.82 -14.37
N PHE A 301 14.10 -9.74 -13.40
CA PHE A 301 15.22 -10.23 -12.62
C PHE A 301 15.18 -11.76 -12.54
N ASN A 302 16.34 -12.40 -12.60
CA ASN A 302 16.50 -13.82 -12.30
C ASN A 302 17.70 -14.04 -11.40
N ARG A 303 17.62 -15.06 -10.56
CA ARG A 303 18.70 -15.47 -9.68
C ARG A 303 19.91 -15.89 -10.52
N ASN A 304 21.09 -15.37 -10.18
CA ASN A 304 22.35 -15.79 -10.78
C ASN A 304 22.81 -17.15 -10.26
#